data_AF-A0A949L562-F1
#
_entry.id   AF-A0A949L562-F1
#
_cell.length_a   1.000
_cell.length_b   1.000
_cell.length_c   1.000
_cell.angle_alpha   90.00
_cell.angle_beta   90.00
_cell.angle_gamma   90.00
#
_symmetry.space_group_name_H-M   'P 1'
#
loop_
_entity.id
_entity.type
_entity.pdbx_description
1 polymer ?
#
loop_
_entity_poly.entity_id
_entity_poly.type
_entity_poly.pdbx_seq_one_letter_code
_entity_poly.pdbx_strand_id
1 'polypeptide(L)'
;MKKTVLGSLVIGMMAVSLGVFIFFTTPANTLTMDVNPSIEITTNRLNNVLSVEPINQDAKDFLENFKIRDKNLENVVNDLVDRMILTGYISGGKDNLVMLAVKDDNADPLLLDKVNTLIAAFLENKQIEAKVFNQTIAQNDANKNIASDYEISEGKLELMNKIVDKDDKVTIELLTSASLQTLIDKALIGHDEAIRIALEKSGGGTVVEFELEQDDSRYEYEIKIIKDGMEYEVEIDAMTGEVLKFEADDDDYDDEDSITIPTDELIGMDEAIRIALAKSVGGTVVKFELDLDDSRYEYKIEIIKNGMEYEVEIDAMSGKVLKFEADDDDDYD
;
A
#
# COMPACT_ATOMS: atom_id res chain seq x y z
N MET A 1 -0.02 53.55 40.12
CA MET A 1 0.17 53.02 38.75
C MET A 1 0.82 51.63 38.66
N LYS A 2 1.59 51.12 39.64
CA LYS A 2 2.23 49.78 39.52
C LYS A 2 1.29 48.56 39.69
N LYS A 3 0.21 48.67 40.50
CA LYS A 3 -0.70 47.53 40.76
C LYS A 3 -1.63 47.19 39.59
N THR A 4 -2.02 48.17 38.78
CA THR A 4 -2.92 47.96 37.64
C THR A 4 -2.20 47.30 36.46
N VAL A 5 -0.93 47.66 36.21
CA VAL A 5 -0.09 47.05 35.16
C VAL A 5 0.25 45.59 35.48
N LEU A 6 0.47 45.26 36.76
CA LEU A 6 0.76 43.87 37.17
C LEU A 6 -0.48 42.96 37.04
N GLY A 7 -1.68 43.46 37.37
CA GLY A 7 -2.93 42.72 37.22
C GLY A 7 -3.27 42.42 35.75
N SER A 8 -3.07 43.38 34.85
CA SER A 8 -3.28 43.16 33.42
C SER A 8 -2.21 42.24 32.79
N LEU A 9 -0.97 42.24 33.29
CA LEU A 9 0.07 41.31 32.85
C LEU A 9 -0.26 39.85 33.22
N VAL A 10 -0.76 39.61 34.44
CA VAL A 10 -1.15 38.28 34.92
C VAL A 10 -2.37 37.75 34.15
N ILE A 11 -3.37 38.59 33.89
CA ILE A 11 -4.54 38.22 33.08
C ILE A 11 -4.11 37.91 31.63
N GLY A 12 -3.20 38.71 31.06
CA GLY A 12 -2.63 38.44 29.75
C GLY A 12 -1.88 37.10 29.68
N MET A 13 -1.04 36.80 30.68
CA MET A 13 -0.36 35.50 30.76
C MET A 13 -1.33 34.33 30.92
N MET A 14 -2.37 34.46 31.75
CA MET A 14 -3.41 33.43 31.89
C MET A 14 -4.21 33.22 30.60
N ALA A 15 -4.51 34.30 29.86
CA ALA A 15 -5.20 34.20 28.58
C ALA A 15 -4.32 33.52 27.52
N VAL A 16 -3.02 33.83 27.50
CA VAL A 16 -2.05 33.15 26.63
C VAL A 16 -1.90 31.68 27.01
N SER A 17 -1.74 31.35 28.29
CA SER A 17 -1.61 29.95 28.72
C SER A 17 -2.88 29.15 28.47
N LEU A 18 -4.06 29.75 28.65
CA LEU A 18 -5.34 29.13 28.28
C LEU A 18 -5.47 28.96 26.77
N GLY A 19 -5.06 29.96 25.98
CA GLY A 19 -5.06 29.89 24.52
C GLY A 19 -4.13 28.79 24.00
N VAL A 20 -2.93 28.68 24.56
CA VAL A 20 -1.96 27.60 24.30
C VAL A 20 -2.56 26.25 24.69
N PHE A 21 -3.15 26.14 25.89
CA PHE A 21 -3.79 24.90 26.34
C PHE A 21 -4.92 24.45 25.41
N ILE A 22 -5.81 25.36 24.99
CA ILE A 22 -6.89 25.07 24.04
C ILE A 22 -6.32 24.65 22.69
N PHE A 23 -5.30 25.35 22.19
CA PHE A 23 -4.65 25.03 20.92
C PHE A 23 -4.10 23.61 20.88
N PHE A 24 -3.49 23.14 21.97
CA PHE A 24 -2.92 21.78 22.03
C PHE A 24 -3.94 20.67 22.34
N THR A 25 -5.10 21.00 22.91
CA THR A 25 -6.09 20.00 23.38
C THR A 25 -7.28 19.79 22.44
N THR A 26 -7.45 20.66 21.43
CA THR A 26 -8.49 20.55 20.39
C THR A 26 -8.14 19.51 19.31
N PRO A 27 -9.14 18.98 18.57
CA PRO A 27 -8.90 18.04 17.48
C PRO A 27 -7.89 18.59 16.47
N ALA A 28 -6.99 17.73 16.03
CA ALA A 28 -5.91 18.08 15.12
C ALA A 28 -5.76 17.07 13.99
N ASN A 29 -5.86 15.78 14.29
CA ASN A 29 -5.69 14.71 13.30
C ASN A 29 -6.88 13.77 13.34
N THR A 30 -7.21 13.25 12.16
CA THR A 30 -8.21 12.19 11.97
C THR A 30 -7.54 11.07 11.20
N LEU A 31 -7.54 9.87 11.78
CA LEU A 31 -7.01 8.65 11.21
C LEU A 31 -8.16 7.66 11.01
N THR A 32 -8.22 6.99 9.87
CA THR A 32 -9.07 5.82 9.68
C THR A 32 -8.24 4.55 9.71
N MET A 33 -8.74 3.53 10.39
CA MET A 33 -8.18 2.19 10.39
C MET A 33 -9.21 1.23 9.80
N ASP A 34 -8.82 0.57 8.71
CA ASP A 34 -9.61 -0.36 7.94
C ASP A 34 -8.99 -1.74 8.01
N VAL A 35 -9.63 -2.65 8.73
CA VAL A 35 -9.30 -4.07 8.73
C VAL A 35 -10.54 -4.80 8.24
N ASN A 36 -11.39 -5.15 9.21
CA ASN A 36 -12.77 -5.53 9.09
C ASN A 36 -13.26 -5.60 10.55
N PRO A 37 -13.21 -4.50 11.31
CA PRO A 37 -14.06 -3.33 11.08
C PRO A 37 -13.33 -2.07 10.56
N SER A 38 -14.12 -1.05 10.19
CA SER A 38 -13.62 0.29 9.80
C SER A 38 -13.91 1.32 10.90
N ILE A 39 -12.87 1.94 11.47
CA ILE A 39 -12.98 2.90 12.60
C ILE A 39 -12.31 4.24 12.28
N GLU A 40 -12.84 5.32 12.83
CA GLU A 40 -12.22 6.65 12.81
C GLU A 40 -11.66 6.99 14.20
N ILE A 41 -10.41 7.45 14.25
CA ILE A 41 -9.71 7.88 15.47
C ILE A 41 -9.38 9.36 15.33
N THR A 42 -9.95 10.17 16.22
CA THR A 42 -9.65 11.60 16.28
C THR A 42 -8.65 11.87 17.41
N THR A 43 -7.54 12.57 17.11
CA THR A 43 -6.51 12.94 18.10
C THR A 43 -6.29 14.44 18.16
N ASN A 44 -5.72 14.92 19.26
CA ASN A 44 -5.20 16.29 19.38
C ASN A 44 -3.70 16.38 19.07
N ARG A 45 -3.14 17.60 19.12
CA ARG A 45 -1.72 17.88 18.83
C ARG A 45 -0.73 17.28 19.85
N LEU A 46 -1.24 16.66 20.91
CA LEU A 46 -0.43 15.95 21.91
C LEU A 46 -0.57 14.42 21.78
N ASN A 47 -1.09 13.93 20.65
CA ASN A 47 -1.36 12.51 20.40
C ASN A 47 -2.26 11.87 21.46
N ASN A 48 -3.18 12.65 22.04
CA ASN A 48 -4.25 12.10 22.85
C ASN A 48 -5.50 11.89 21.99
N VAL A 49 -6.04 10.68 22.04
CA VAL A 49 -7.32 10.31 21.43
C VAL A 49 -8.46 11.03 22.13
N LEU A 50 -9.27 11.69 21.32
CA LEU A 50 -10.48 12.39 21.71
C LEU A 50 -11.71 11.51 21.51
N SER A 51 -11.76 10.76 20.40
CA SER A 51 -12.83 9.80 20.09
C SER A 51 -12.31 8.64 19.24
N VAL A 52 -13.01 7.51 19.35
CA VAL A 52 -12.94 6.36 18.44
C VAL A 52 -14.37 6.08 18.00
N GLU A 53 -14.65 6.27 16.72
CA GLU A 53 -16.01 6.26 16.16
C GLU A 53 -16.15 5.14 15.13
N PRO A 54 -17.28 4.41 15.13
CA PRO A 54 -17.52 3.37 14.15
C PRO A 54 -17.91 3.96 12.79
N ILE A 55 -17.30 3.48 11.71
CA ILE A 55 -17.67 3.88 10.35
C ILE A 55 -18.72 2.92 9.79
N ASN A 56 -18.49 1.61 9.93
CA ASN A 56 -19.38 0.57 9.41
C ASN A 56 -20.11 -0.21 10.52
N GLN A 57 -21.01 -1.12 10.13
CA GLN A 57 -21.77 -1.92 11.11
C GLN A 57 -20.87 -2.83 11.97
N ASP A 58 -19.86 -3.47 11.39
CA ASP A 58 -18.91 -4.31 12.14
C ASP A 58 -18.16 -3.51 13.21
N ALA A 59 -17.85 -2.24 12.92
CA ALA A 59 -17.25 -1.32 13.86
C ALA A 59 -18.19 -0.95 15.02
N LYS A 60 -19.49 -0.81 14.76
CA LYS A 60 -20.48 -0.52 15.82
C LYS A 60 -20.51 -1.67 16.82
N ASP A 61 -20.51 -2.91 16.33
CA ASP A 61 -20.51 -4.11 17.16
C ASP A 61 -19.15 -4.30 17.86
N PHE A 62 -18.05 -4.08 17.14
CA PHE A 62 -16.69 -4.13 17.67
C PHE A 62 -16.46 -3.10 18.79
N LEU A 63 -16.96 -1.88 18.65
CA LEU A 63 -16.80 -0.81 19.64
C LEU A 63 -17.84 -0.86 20.76
N GLU A 64 -18.76 -1.84 20.76
CA GLU A 64 -19.76 -1.95 21.82
C GLU A 64 -19.07 -2.02 23.19
N ASN A 65 -19.48 -1.14 24.11
CA ASN A 65 -18.91 -1.00 25.46
C ASN A 65 -17.40 -0.65 25.50
N PHE A 66 -16.78 -0.28 24.37
CA PHE A 66 -15.40 0.21 24.36
C PHE A 66 -15.30 1.52 25.16
N LYS A 67 -14.24 1.66 25.95
CA LYS A 67 -13.98 2.87 26.73
C LYS A 67 -12.51 3.21 26.68
N ILE A 68 -12.23 4.43 26.24
CA ILE A 68 -10.88 5.01 26.29
C ILE A 68 -10.51 5.22 27.76
N ARG A 69 -9.58 4.41 28.27
CA ARG A 69 -9.10 4.47 29.66
C ARG A 69 -7.91 5.41 29.79
N ASP A 70 -6.94 5.20 28.91
CA ASP A 70 -5.82 6.09 28.66
C ASP A 70 -6.04 6.76 27.32
N LYS A 71 -5.85 8.08 27.24
CA LYS A 71 -6.02 8.82 25.99
C LYS A 71 -4.78 8.77 25.12
N ASN A 72 -3.64 8.29 25.60
CA ASN A 72 -2.45 8.18 24.77
C ASN A 72 -2.74 7.30 23.53
N LEU A 73 -2.45 7.82 22.34
CA LEU A 73 -2.71 7.14 21.07
C LEU A 73 -2.13 5.73 21.01
N GLU A 74 -0.92 5.53 21.51
CA GLU A 74 -0.27 4.22 21.51
C GLU A 74 -1.05 3.20 22.32
N ASN A 75 -1.46 3.57 23.53
CA ASN A 75 -2.24 2.70 24.39
C ASN A 75 -3.62 2.40 23.80
N VAL A 76 -4.25 3.39 23.16
CA VAL A 76 -5.54 3.19 22.49
C VAL A 76 -5.42 2.28 21.27
N VAL A 77 -4.40 2.46 20.43
CA VAL A 77 -4.15 1.60 19.27
C VAL A 77 -3.89 0.17 19.74
N ASN A 78 -3.04 -0.03 20.76
CA ASN A 78 -2.79 -1.35 21.35
C ASN A 78 -4.09 -1.99 21.88
N ASP A 79 -4.91 -1.24 22.64
CA ASP A 79 -6.20 -1.73 23.15
C ASP A 79 -7.15 -2.15 22.00
N LEU A 80 -7.14 -1.42 20.88
CA LEU A 80 -7.95 -1.72 19.70
C LEU A 80 -7.43 -2.96 18.97
N VAL A 81 -6.13 -3.06 18.72
CA VAL A 81 -5.50 -4.21 18.05
C VAL A 81 -5.65 -5.48 18.90
N ASP A 82 -5.41 -5.42 20.22
CA ASP A 82 -5.67 -6.54 21.14
C ASP A 82 -7.13 -6.99 21.04
N ARG A 83 -8.06 -6.03 20.97
CA ARG A 83 -9.48 -6.37 20.82
C ARG A 83 -9.77 -6.99 19.47
N MET A 84 -9.17 -6.52 18.37
CA MET A 84 -9.31 -7.12 17.03
C MET A 84 -8.82 -8.56 17.02
N ILE A 85 -7.73 -8.86 17.73
CA ILE A 85 -7.24 -10.23 17.92
C ILE A 85 -8.26 -11.06 18.72
N LEU A 86 -8.72 -10.56 19.86
CA LEU A 86 -9.67 -11.27 20.72
C LEU A 86 -11.03 -11.53 20.06
N THR A 87 -11.44 -10.67 19.13
CA THR A 87 -12.69 -10.79 18.36
C THR A 87 -12.51 -11.54 17.05
N GLY A 88 -11.29 -11.91 16.68
CA GLY A 88 -10.98 -12.73 15.51
C GLY A 88 -10.93 -11.97 14.18
N TYR A 89 -10.92 -10.64 14.22
CA TYR A 89 -10.71 -9.80 13.04
C TYR A 89 -9.25 -9.80 12.57
N ILE A 90 -8.33 -10.03 13.51
CA ILE A 90 -6.92 -10.32 13.25
C ILE A 90 -6.62 -11.69 13.88
N SER A 91 -5.98 -12.59 13.14
CA SER A 91 -5.64 -13.92 13.66
C SER A 91 -4.41 -14.49 12.96
N GLY A 92 -3.55 -15.17 13.72
CA GLY A 92 -2.41 -15.89 13.14
C GLY A 92 -2.85 -17.00 12.18
N GLY A 93 -2.00 -17.28 11.18
CA GLY A 93 -2.27 -18.26 10.12
C GLY A 93 -3.30 -17.81 9.09
N LYS A 94 -3.52 -16.50 8.98
CA LYS A 94 -4.32 -15.87 7.92
C LYS A 94 -3.62 -14.61 7.44
N ASP A 95 -3.93 -14.23 6.20
CA ASP A 95 -3.55 -12.93 5.67
C ASP A 95 -4.32 -11.84 6.43
N ASN A 96 -3.59 -11.13 7.30
CA ASN A 96 -4.12 -9.96 7.97
C ASN A 96 -3.69 -8.72 7.18
N LEU A 97 -4.66 -7.89 6.80
CA LEU A 97 -4.39 -6.63 6.10
C LEU A 97 -4.99 -5.49 6.92
N VAL A 98 -4.15 -4.50 7.23
CA VAL A 98 -4.55 -3.28 7.92
C VAL A 98 -4.28 -2.10 7.01
N MET A 99 -5.33 -1.39 6.58
CA MET A 99 -5.16 -0.10 5.93
C MET A 99 -5.29 1.03 6.94
N LEU A 100 -4.32 1.94 6.93
CA LEU A 100 -4.34 3.19 7.68
C LEU A 100 -4.43 4.36 6.71
N ALA A 101 -5.36 5.28 6.95
CA ALA A 101 -5.44 6.48 6.14
C ALA A 101 -5.57 7.76 6.97
N VAL A 102 -4.85 8.80 6.58
CA VAL A 102 -4.85 10.10 7.26
C VAL A 102 -5.30 11.21 6.32
N LYS A 103 -6.02 12.21 6.86
CA LYS A 103 -6.44 13.40 6.11
C LYS A 103 -5.32 14.44 6.09
N ASP A 104 -4.97 14.92 4.89
CA ASP A 104 -3.76 15.70 4.57
C ASP A 104 -3.66 17.10 5.24
N ASP A 105 -4.76 17.68 5.71
CA ASP A 105 -4.78 19.12 6.04
C ASP A 105 -3.80 19.59 7.11
N ASN A 106 -3.41 18.75 8.07
CA ASN A 106 -2.52 19.09 9.19
C ASN A 106 -1.91 17.86 9.90
N ALA A 107 -1.99 16.69 9.26
CA ALA A 107 -1.47 15.47 9.85
C ALA A 107 0.02 15.62 10.11
N ASP A 108 0.47 15.31 11.32
CA ASP A 108 1.89 15.09 11.56
C ASP A 108 2.33 13.99 10.56
N PRO A 109 3.26 14.26 9.62
CA PRO A 109 3.68 13.26 8.63
C PRO A 109 4.19 11.98 9.31
N LEU A 110 4.66 12.11 10.55
CA LEU A 110 5.14 11.02 11.38
C LEU A 110 4.01 10.27 12.08
N LEU A 111 2.75 10.71 12.00
CA LEU A 111 1.64 10.05 12.68
C LEU A 111 1.31 8.70 12.04
N LEU A 112 1.26 8.63 10.71
CA LEU A 112 1.05 7.37 10.00
C LEU A 112 2.18 6.39 10.29
N ASP A 113 3.43 6.83 10.09
CA ASP A 113 4.63 6.06 10.39
C ASP A 113 4.66 5.56 11.83
N LYS A 114 4.33 6.43 12.79
CA LYS A 114 4.24 6.06 14.20
C LYS A 114 3.15 5.02 14.45
N VAL A 115 1.94 5.21 13.93
CA VAL A 115 0.86 4.25 14.16
C VAL A 115 1.17 2.92 13.47
N ASN A 116 1.75 2.95 12.28
CA ASN A 116 2.22 1.78 11.57
C ASN A 116 3.25 0.99 12.39
N THR A 117 4.31 1.67 12.84
CA THR A 117 5.36 1.09 13.71
C THR A 117 4.75 0.45 14.97
N LEU A 118 3.76 1.11 15.58
CA LEU A 118 3.08 0.59 16.76
C LEU A 118 2.28 -0.68 16.46
N ILE A 119 1.52 -0.71 15.37
CA ILE A 119 0.73 -1.88 14.96
C ILE A 119 1.67 -3.04 14.59
N ALA A 120 2.67 -2.79 13.75
CA ALA A 120 3.64 -3.79 13.33
C ALA A 120 4.35 -4.42 14.54
N ALA A 121 4.93 -3.59 15.42
CA ALA A 121 5.58 -4.07 16.63
C ALA A 121 4.61 -4.83 17.56
N PHE A 122 3.36 -4.39 17.66
CA PHE A 122 2.37 -5.07 18.49
C PHE A 122 2.03 -6.47 17.97
N LEU A 123 1.81 -6.60 16.66
CA LEU A 123 1.45 -7.85 16.00
C LEU A 123 2.63 -8.82 15.93
N GLU A 124 3.85 -8.33 15.67
CA GLU A 124 5.09 -9.11 15.72
C GLU A 124 5.28 -9.73 17.12
N ASN A 125 5.09 -8.95 18.18
CA ASN A 125 5.15 -9.46 19.57
C ASN A 125 4.10 -10.54 19.86
N LYS A 126 3.01 -10.58 19.09
CA LYS A 126 1.97 -11.62 19.18
C LYS A 126 2.19 -12.79 18.22
N GLN A 127 3.27 -12.76 17.43
CA GLN A 127 3.55 -13.70 16.35
C GLN A 127 2.39 -13.77 15.34
N ILE A 128 1.83 -12.61 15.03
CA ILE A 128 0.79 -12.46 14.02
C ILE A 128 1.38 -11.64 12.89
N GLU A 129 1.43 -12.24 11.71
CA GLU A 129 1.81 -11.54 10.50
C GLU A 129 0.66 -10.68 9.99
N ALA A 130 0.96 -9.45 9.60
CA ALA A 130 0.01 -8.57 8.95
C ALA A 130 0.70 -7.60 7.99
N LYS A 131 0.10 -7.43 6.82
CA LYS A 131 0.45 -6.39 5.86
C LYS A 131 -0.21 -5.09 6.30
N VAL A 132 0.58 -4.02 6.43
CA VAL A 132 0.04 -2.68 6.67
C VAL A 132 0.11 -1.89 5.38
N PHE A 133 -0.98 -1.21 5.02
CA PHE A 133 -1.07 -0.37 3.83
C PHE A 133 -1.41 1.05 4.25
N ASN A 134 -0.57 2.02 3.89
CA ASN A 134 -0.73 3.41 4.31
C ASN A 134 -1.24 4.28 3.15
N GLN A 135 -2.15 5.20 3.46
CA GLN A 135 -2.70 6.14 2.48
C GLN A 135 -2.84 7.56 3.06
N THR A 136 -2.56 8.56 2.23
CA THR A 136 -2.87 9.96 2.53
C THR A 136 -4.05 10.39 1.66
N ILE A 137 -5.11 10.89 2.29
CA ILE A 137 -6.35 11.27 1.60
C ILE A 137 -6.38 12.79 1.44
N ALA A 138 -6.50 13.24 0.20
CA ALA A 138 -6.75 14.64 -0.12
C ALA A 138 -8.16 15.06 0.33
N GLN A 139 -8.29 16.26 0.91
CA GLN A 139 -9.56 16.75 1.41
C GLN A 139 -10.59 17.00 0.30
N ASN A 140 -11.73 16.30 0.42
CA ASN A 140 -12.85 16.44 -0.49
C ASN A 140 -14.17 16.17 0.25
N ASP A 141 -14.91 17.24 0.57
CA ASP A 141 -16.21 17.14 1.23
C ASP A 141 -17.24 16.29 0.46
N ALA A 142 -17.12 16.17 -0.87
CA ALA A 142 -17.98 15.29 -1.65
C ALA A 142 -17.70 13.81 -1.35
N ASN A 143 -16.42 13.44 -1.20
CA ASN A 143 -16.02 12.08 -0.85
C ASN A 143 -16.51 11.71 0.54
N LYS A 144 -16.46 12.64 1.51
CA LYS A 144 -16.97 12.39 2.86
C LYS A 144 -18.46 12.01 2.87
N ASN A 145 -19.29 12.71 2.11
CA ASN A 145 -20.72 12.40 2.04
C ASN A 145 -20.97 11.04 1.38
N ILE A 146 -20.27 10.75 0.27
CA ILE A 146 -20.38 9.47 -0.43
C ILE A 146 -19.94 8.31 0.47
N ALA A 147 -18.80 8.46 1.17
CA ALA A 147 -18.30 7.43 2.08
C ALA A 147 -19.32 7.13 3.20
N SER A 148 -19.94 8.17 3.75
CA SER A 148 -21.01 8.03 4.75
C SER A 148 -22.25 7.34 4.19
N ASP A 149 -22.66 7.63 2.95
CA ASP A 149 -23.85 7.03 2.33
C ASP A 149 -23.68 5.52 2.12
N TYR A 150 -22.46 5.06 1.88
CA TYR A 150 -22.13 3.63 1.72
C TYR A 150 -21.61 2.96 3.00
N GLU A 151 -21.56 3.65 4.14
CA GLU A 151 -20.96 3.17 5.39
C GLU A 151 -19.52 2.63 5.23
N ILE A 152 -18.70 3.29 4.41
CA ILE A 152 -17.29 2.95 4.17
C ILE A 152 -16.37 4.08 4.64
N SER A 153 -15.09 3.77 4.83
CA SER A 153 -14.09 4.80 5.10
C SER A 153 -13.79 5.62 3.84
N GLU A 154 -13.30 6.84 4.02
CA GLU A 154 -12.85 7.67 2.90
C GLU A 154 -11.67 7.04 2.16
N GLY A 155 -10.79 6.29 2.85
CA GLY A 155 -9.68 5.56 2.22
C GLY A 155 -10.18 4.46 1.27
N LYS A 156 -11.16 3.65 1.71
CA LYS A 156 -11.81 2.65 0.84
C LYS A 156 -12.47 3.31 -0.36
N LEU A 157 -13.16 4.44 -0.15
CA LEU A 157 -13.79 5.17 -1.25
C LEU A 157 -12.74 5.67 -2.27
N GLU A 158 -11.57 6.11 -1.83
CA GLU A 158 -10.50 6.53 -2.72
C GLU A 158 -9.99 5.37 -3.60
N LEU A 159 -9.78 4.20 -3.01
CA LEU A 159 -9.45 2.99 -3.77
C LEU A 159 -10.56 2.66 -4.78
N MET A 160 -11.83 2.73 -4.36
CA MET A 160 -12.96 2.45 -5.25
C MET A 160 -13.07 3.45 -6.40
N ASN A 161 -12.82 4.74 -6.16
CA ASN A 161 -12.81 5.76 -7.21
C ASN A 161 -11.71 5.45 -8.25
N LYS A 162 -10.49 5.09 -7.81
CA LYS A 162 -9.41 4.68 -8.72
C LYS A 162 -9.80 3.48 -9.59
N ILE A 163 -10.60 2.55 -9.07
CA ILE A 163 -11.09 1.39 -9.84
C ILE A 163 -12.14 1.82 -10.85
N VAL A 164 -13.12 2.63 -10.44
CA VAL A 164 -14.20 3.12 -11.30
C VAL A 164 -13.63 3.96 -12.46
N ASP A 165 -12.60 4.77 -12.21
CA ASP A 165 -11.95 5.58 -13.24
C ASP A 165 -11.24 4.74 -14.32
N LYS A 166 -10.95 3.46 -14.04
CA LYS A 166 -10.31 2.52 -14.99
C LYS A 166 -11.32 1.67 -15.78
N ASP A 167 -12.51 1.42 -15.24
CA ASP A 167 -13.55 0.62 -15.89
C ASP A 167 -14.94 1.19 -15.62
N ASP A 168 -15.51 1.88 -16.62
CA ASP A 168 -16.85 2.49 -16.61
C ASP A 168 -17.99 1.50 -16.26
N LYS A 169 -17.74 0.18 -16.28
CA LYS A 169 -18.74 -0.84 -15.92
C LYS A 169 -18.78 -1.14 -14.43
N VAL A 170 -17.73 -0.77 -13.69
CA VAL A 170 -17.64 -0.96 -12.25
C VAL A 170 -18.26 0.24 -11.55
N THR A 171 -19.01 0.00 -10.47
CA THR A 171 -19.63 1.05 -9.66
C THR A 171 -19.20 0.92 -8.21
N ILE A 172 -19.26 2.01 -7.46
CA ILE A 172 -19.01 2.01 -6.00
C ILE A 172 -19.90 0.98 -5.31
N GLU A 173 -21.18 0.91 -5.67
CA GLU A 173 -22.14 -0.06 -5.11
C GLU A 173 -21.66 -1.51 -5.28
N LEU A 174 -21.14 -1.87 -6.46
CA LEU A 174 -20.60 -3.22 -6.72
C LEU A 174 -19.35 -3.52 -5.89
N LEU A 175 -18.54 -2.50 -5.59
CA LEU A 175 -17.29 -2.63 -4.85
C LEU A 175 -17.47 -2.66 -3.33
N THR A 176 -18.62 -2.23 -2.79
CA THR A 176 -18.85 -2.19 -1.33
C THR A 176 -18.70 -3.55 -0.64
N SER A 177 -18.96 -4.65 -1.35
CA SER A 177 -18.78 -6.02 -0.83
C SER A 177 -17.40 -6.62 -1.09
N ALA A 178 -16.51 -5.91 -1.80
CA ALA A 178 -15.17 -6.40 -2.07
C ALA A 178 -14.32 -6.37 -0.78
N SER A 179 -13.40 -7.32 -0.65
CA SER A 179 -12.41 -7.27 0.42
C SER A 179 -11.46 -6.10 0.21
N LEU A 180 -10.83 -5.63 1.28
CA LEU A 180 -9.82 -4.58 1.20
C LEU A 180 -8.67 -4.97 0.26
N GLN A 181 -8.19 -6.22 0.33
CA GLN A 181 -7.16 -6.73 -0.58
C GLN A 181 -7.59 -6.59 -2.04
N THR A 182 -8.81 -7.03 -2.39
CA THR A 182 -9.32 -6.91 -3.77
C THR A 182 -9.45 -5.46 -4.23
N LEU A 183 -9.77 -4.52 -3.32
CA LEU A 183 -9.80 -3.10 -3.65
C LEU A 183 -8.39 -2.57 -3.94
N ILE A 184 -7.40 -2.93 -3.13
CA ILE A 184 -6.01 -2.54 -3.36
C ILE A 184 -5.54 -3.11 -4.70
N ASP A 185 -5.63 -4.42 -4.92
CA ASP A 185 -5.14 -5.10 -6.13
C ASP A 185 -5.71 -4.47 -7.42
N LYS A 186 -6.98 -4.06 -7.39
CA LYS A 186 -7.63 -3.41 -8.54
C LYS A 186 -7.29 -1.92 -8.66
N ALA A 187 -6.95 -1.27 -7.56
CA ALA A 187 -6.57 0.15 -7.53
C ALA A 187 -5.13 0.37 -8.01
N LEU A 188 -4.24 -0.61 -7.89
CA LEU A 188 -2.87 -0.55 -8.43
C LEU A 188 -2.86 -0.38 -9.96
N ILE A 189 -1.88 0.35 -10.48
CA ILE A 189 -1.58 0.37 -11.91
C ILE A 189 -1.16 -1.06 -12.32
N GLY A 190 -1.59 -1.49 -13.50
CA GLY A 190 -1.15 -2.77 -14.04
C GLY A 190 0.27 -2.68 -14.60
N HIS A 191 0.95 -3.82 -14.74
CA HIS A 191 2.31 -3.89 -15.30
C HIS A 191 2.43 -3.17 -16.66
N ASP A 192 1.41 -3.24 -17.52
CA ASP A 192 1.40 -2.55 -18.82
C ASP A 192 1.60 -1.03 -18.68
N GLU A 193 0.95 -0.42 -17.68
CA GLU A 193 1.06 1.01 -17.43
C GLU A 193 2.39 1.37 -16.77
N ALA A 194 2.87 0.55 -15.82
CA ALA A 194 4.17 0.72 -15.20
C ALA A 194 5.30 0.65 -16.23
N ILE A 195 5.28 -0.37 -17.10
CA ILE A 195 6.23 -0.53 -18.22
C ILE A 195 6.17 0.65 -19.18
N ARG A 196 4.97 1.15 -19.50
CA ARG A 196 4.82 2.33 -20.35
C ARG A 196 5.50 3.55 -19.74
N ILE A 197 5.31 3.79 -18.43
CA ILE A 197 5.94 4.89 -17.69
C ILE A 197 7.46 4.72 -17.66
N ALA A 198 7.95 3.50 -17.38
CA ALA A 198 9.39 3.22 -17.33
C ALA A 198 10.07 3.41 -18.69
N LEU A 199 9.47 2.91 -19.78
CA LEU A 199 9.97 3.11 -21.14
C LEU A 199 9.94 4.59 -21.58
N GLU A 200 8.93 5.35 -21.15
CA GLU A 200 8.88 6.81 -21.37
C GLU A 200 10.03 7.50 -20.62
N LYS A 201 10.29 7.07 -19.38
CA LYS A 201 11.35 7.62 -18.53
C LYS A 201 12.76 7.31 -19.05
N SER A 202 13.02 6.08 -19.46
CA SER A 202 14.31 5.64 -20.03
C SER A 202 14.52 6.14 -21.47
N GLY A 203 13.44 6.54 -22.15
CA GLY A 203 13.44 6.91 -23.56
C GLY A 203 13.61 5.69 -24.48
N GLY A 204 12.95 4.58 -24.14
CA GLY A 204 12.98 3.30 -24.84
C GLY A 204 13.94 2.28 -24.22
N GLY A 205 14.16 1.17 -24.94
CA GLY A 205 14.99 0.04 -24.47
C GLY A 205 14.21 -1.27 -24.50
N THR A 206 14.81 -2.30 -23.93
CA THR A 206 14.20 -3.62 -23.77
C THR A 206 13.96 -3.85 -22.28
N VAL A 207 12.71 -4.08 -21.89
CA VAL A 207 12.38 -4.54 -20.53
C VAL A 207 12.89 -5.96 -20.39
N VAL A 208 13.74 -6.18 -19.39
CA VAL A 208 14.27 -7.51 -19.05
C VAL A 208 13.70 -8.03 -17.76
N GLU A 209 13.26 -7.14 -16.88
CA GLU A 209 12.67 -7.49 -15.60
C GLU A 209 11.60 -6.46 -15.23
N PHE A 210 10.51 -6.93 -14.64
CA PHE A 210 9.68 -6.12 -13.77
C PHE A 210 9.19 -6.96 -12.60
N GLU A 211 9.06 -6.34 -11.43
CA GLU A 211 8.53 -6.97 -10.23
C GLU A 211 7.63 -5.98 -9.49
N LEU A 212 6.45 -6.44 -9.05
CA LEU A 212 5.57 -5.70 -8.16
C LEU A 212 5.85 -6.13 -6.73
N GLU A 213 6.49 -5.25 -5.98
CA GLU A 213 6.82 -5.50 -4.58
C GLU A 213 5.92 -4.71 -3.63
N GLN A 214 5.91 -5.15 -2.37
CA GLN A 214 5.34 -4.39 -1.27
C GLN A 214 6.44 -4.05 -0.25
N ASP A 215 7.09 -2.90 -0.43
CA ASP A 215 8.08 -2.39 0.53
C ASP A 215 7.45 -1.44 1.56
N ASP A 216 7.80 -1.60 2.84
CA ASP A 216 7.53 -0.66 3.95
C ASP A 216 6.14 0.02 3.95
N SER A 217 5.09 -0.71 3.53
CA SER A 217 3.66 -0.32 3.45
C SER A 217 3.17 0.33 2.14
N ARG A 218 3.98 0.36 1.09
CA ARG A 218 3.62 0.83 -0.26
C ARG A 218 3.80 -0.29 -1.28
N TYR A 219 3.10 -0.18 -2.39
CA TYR A 219 3.29 -1.07 -3.54
C TYR A 219 4.13 -0.33 -4.57
N GLU A 220 5.19 -0.97 -5.04
CA GLU A 220 6.17 -0.36 -5.94
C GLU A 220 6.48 -1.33 -7.07
N TYR A 221 6.59 -0.83 -8.30
CA TYR A 221 7.15 -1.60 -9.41
C TYR A 221 8.63 -1.26 -9.53
N GLU A 222 9.48 -2.27 -9.50
CA GLU A 222 10.85 -2.18 -9.98
C GLU A 222 10.90 -2.68 -11.42
N ILE A 223 11.54 -1.93 -12.33
CA ILE A 223 11.62 -2.28 -13.75
C ILE A 223 13.05 -2.08 -14.26
N LYS A 224 13.66 -3.14 -14.77
CA LYS A 224 14.99 -3.10 -15.39
C LYS A 224 14.90 -3.06 -16.91
N ILE A 225 15.61 -2.10 -17.49
CA ILE A 225 15.60 -1.79 -18.92
C ILE A 225 17.02 -1.78 -19.47
N ILE A 226 17.30 -2.60 -20.46
CA ILE A 226 18.54 -2.53 -21.23
C ILE A 226 18.38 -1.56 -22.39
N LYS A 227 19.24 -0.54 -22.44
CA LYS A 227 19.30 0.44 -23.52
C LYS A 227 20.73 0.82 -23.82
N ASP A 228 21.10 0.73 -25.10
CA ASP A 228 22.44 1.08 -25.60
C ASP A 228 23.59 0.37 -24.84
N GLY A 229 23.33 -0.85 -24.35
CA GLY A 229 24.28 -1.67 -23.60
C GLY A 229 24.41 -1.34 -22.11
N MET A 230 23.60 -0.42 -21.60
CA MET A 230 23.49 -0.06 -20.18
C MET A 230 22.17 -0.54 -19.60
N GLU A 231 22.18 -0.94 -18.33
CA GLU A 231 20.98 -1.24 -17.57
C GLU A 231 20.48 0.02 -16.85
N TYR A 232 19.16 0.17 -16.83
CA TYR A 232 18.48 1.23 -16.12
C TYR A 232 17.42 0.61 -15.22
N GLU A 233 17.38 1.07 -13.99
CA GLU A 233 16.36 0.70 -13.02
C GLU A 233 15.36 1.85 -12.87
N VAL A 234 14.07 1.53 -12.88
CA VAL A 234 12.98 2.48 -12.64
C VAL A 234 12.08 1.94 -11.54
N GLU A 235 12.00 2.64 -10.42
CA GLU A 235 11.02 2.38 -9.36
C GLU A 235 9.80 3.29 -9.54
N ILE A 236 8.60 2.72 -9.49
CA ILE A 236 7.33 3.42 -9.71
C ILE A 236 6.35 3.09 -8.60
N ASP A 237 5.77 4.11 -7.96
CA ASP A 237 4.67 3.91 -7.01
C ASP A 237 3.46 3.30 -7.73
N ALA A 238 3.11 2.06 -7.37
CA ALA A 238 2.09 1.30 -8.06
C ALA A 238 0.67 1.83 -7.83
N MET A 239 0.46 2.70 -6.84
CA MET A 239 -0.85 3.30 -6.56
C MET A 239 -1.11 4.59 -7.36
N THR A 240 -0.04 5.29 -7.73
CA THR A 240 -0.10 6.64 -8.34
C THR A 240 0.53 6.72 -9.73
N GLY A 241 1.47 5.84 -10.06
CA GLY A 241 2.29 5.92 -11.28
C GLY A 241 3.41 6.96 -11.19
N GLU A 242 3.71 7.50 -10.00
CA GLU A 242 4.83 8.41 -9.81
C GLU A 242 6.16 7.64 -9.91
N VAL A 243 7.11 8.16 -10.70
CA VAL A 243 8.48 7.63 -10.74
C VAL A 243 9.22 8.06 -9.49
N LEU A 244 9.54 7.10 -8.62
CA LEU A 244 10.23 7.30 -7.34
C LEU A 244 11.74 7.40 -7.55
N LYS A 245 12.27 6.53 -8.41
CA LYS A 245 13.71 6.41 -8.69
C LYS A 245 13.95 6.15 -10.17
N PHE A 246 15.09 6.64 -10.66
CA PHE A 246 15.58 6.35 -11.99
C PHE A 246 17.10 6.48 -12.01
N GLU A 247 17.78 5.36 -12.18
CA GLU A 247 19.24 5.31 -12.24
C GLU A 247 19.74 4.37 -13.32
N ALA A 248 20.97 4.59 -13.76
CA ALA A 248 21.70 3.58 -14.51
C ALA A 248 22.38 2.70 -13.47
N ASP A 249 22.21 1.38 -13.59
CA ASP A 249 22.94 0.46 -12.73
C ASP A 249 24.41 0.45 -13.20
N ASP A 250 25.28 1.04 -12.38
CA ASP A 250 26.73 1.20 -12.62
C ASP A 250 27.54 0.20 -11.76
N ASP A 251 26.90 -0.68 -10.98
CA ASP A 251 27.53 -1.30 -9.82
C ASP A 251 28.38 -2.55 -10.08
N ASP A 252 28.54 -3.07 -11.31
CA ASP A 252 29.38 -4.28 -11.51
C ASP A 252 30.09 -4.44 -12.88
N TYR A 253 30.40 -3.36 -13.60
CA TYR A 253 31.12 -3.47 -14.87
C TYR A 253 32.51 -2.81 -14.85
N ASP A 254 33.54 -3.65 -14.71
CA ASP A 254 34.90 -3.36 -15.20
C ASP A 254 34.80 -3.06 -16.70
N ASP A 255 34.61 -1.79 -17.12
CA ASP A 255 34.85 -1.09 -18.41
C ASP A 255 34.73 -1.85 -19.79
N GLU A 256 34.33 -3.12 -19.87
CA GLU A 256 34.54 -3.98 -21.05
C GLU A 256 33.37 -4.92 -21.43
N ASP A 257 32.34 -5.14 -20.59
CA ASP A 257 31.19 -6.01 -20.93
C ASP A 257 29.88 -5.22 -21.07
N SER A 258 29.58 -4.78 -22.30
CA SER A 258 28.25 -4.26 -22.65
C SER A 258 27.20 -5.38 -22.66
N ILE A 259 26.06 -5.21 -21.99
CA ILE A 259 24.96 -6.18 -22.01
C ILE A 259 24.39 -6.24 -23.44
N THR A 260 24.55 -7.39 -24.11
CA THR A 260 23.97 -7.65 -25.43
C THR A 260 22.95 -8.77 -25.34
N ILE A 261 21.67 -8.42 -25.42
CA ILE A 261 20.57 -9.38 -25.46
C ILE A 261 20.16 -9.61 -26.92
N PRO A 262 20.08 -10.87 -27.39
CA PRO A 262 19.71 -11.18 -28.77
C PRO A 262 18.19 -11.05 -28.97
N THR A 263 17.64 -9.85 -28.75
CA THR A 263 16.19 -9.59 -28.74
C THR A 263 15.46 -10.01 -30.01
N ASP A 264 16.13 -9.97 -31.16
CA ASP A 264 15.60 -10.43 -32.45
C ASP A 264 15.40 -11.96 -32.53
N GLU A 265 16.05 -12.73 -31.66
CA GLU A 265 15.96 -14.20 -31.60
C GLU A 265 14.98 -14.69 -30.53
N LEU A 266 14.56 -13.82 -29.61
CA LEU A 266 13.65 -14.16 -28.51
C LEU A 266 12.19 -13.91 -28.90
N ILE A 267 11.28 -14.69 -28.33
CA ILE A 267 9.86 -14.32 -28.28
C ILE A 267 9.75 -13.05 -27.43
N GLY A 268 9.03 -12.03 -27.89
CA GLY A 268 8.89 -10.80 -27.11
C GLY A 268 8.14 -11.03 -25.79
N MET A 269 8.33 -10.12 -24.83
CA MET A 269 7.66 -10.12 -23.52
C MET A 269 6.13 -10.31 -23.63
N ASP A 270 5.45 -9.55 -24.50
CA ASP A 270 4.00 -9.68 -24.71
C ASP A 270 3.58 -11.11 -25.10
N GLU A 271 4.40 -11.80 -25.89
CA GLU A 271 4.15 -13.18 -26.30
C GLU A 271 4.37 -14.14 -25.12
N ALA A 272 5.43 -13.94 -24.34
CA ALA A 272 5.71 -14.74 -23.16
C ALA A 272 4.60 -14.60 -22.10
N ILE A 273 4.19 -13.38 -21.78
CA ILE A 273 3.07 -13.07 -20.88
C ILE A 273 1.78 -13.72 -21.37
N ARG A 274 1.49 -13.65 -22.68
CA ARG A 274 0.32 -14.31 -23.26
C ARG A 274 0.35 -15.83 -23.08
N ILE A 275 1.50 -16.45 -23.28
CA ILE A 275 1.69 -17.90 -23.09
C ILE A 275 1.49 -18.27 -21.60
N ALA A 276 2.04 -17.48 -20.68
CA ALA A 276 1.91 -17.69 -19.24
C ALA A 276 0.46 -17.52 -18.75
N LEU A 277 -0.23 -16.43 -19.13
CA LEU A 277 -1.63 -16.19 -18.79
C LEU A 277 -2.59 -17.25 -19.36
N ALA A 278 -2.22 -17.92 -20.45
CA ALA A 278 -2.99 -19.06 -20.96
C ALA A 278 -2.96 -20.29 -20.00
N LYS A 279 -1.96 -20.37 -19.11
CA LYS A 279 -1.89 -21.37 -18.03
C LYS A 279 -2.70 -20.96 -16.80
N SER A 280 -2.71 -19.67 -16.48
CA SER A 280 -3.44 -19.11 -15.33
C SER A 280 -4.46 -18.04 -15.74
N VAL A 281 -5.51 -18.47 -16.46
CA VAL A 281 -6.53 -17.54 -16.98
C VAL A 281 -7.19 -16.75 -15.85
N GLY A 282 -7.18 -15.43 -15.97
CA GLY A 282 -7.75 -14.51 -14.98
C GLY A 282 -6.84 -14.24 -13.78
N GLY A 283 -5.58 -14.67 -13.82
CA GLY A 283 -4.55 -14.20 -12.91
C GLY A 283 -3.95 -12.86 -13.35
N THR A 284 -3.20 -12.25 -12.44
CA THR A 284 -2.47 -11.00 -12.64
C THR A 284 -0.98 -11.31 -12.65
N VAL A 285 -0.26 -10.86 -13.68
CA VAL A 285 1.20 -10.97 -13.70
C VAL A 285 1.79 -9.96 -12.72
N VAL A 286 2.60 -10.44 -11.79
CA VAL A 286 3.26 -9.60 -10.77
C VAL A 286 4.78 -9.53 -10.99
N LYS A 287 5.36 -10.54 -11.64
CA LYS A 287 6.77 -10.56 -12.00
C LYS A 287 6.99 -11.08 -13.41
N PHE A 288 8.02 -10.55 -14.05
CA PHE A 288 8.58 -11.05 -15.29
C PHE A 288 10.09 -10.86 -15.21
N GLU A 289 10.86 -11.88 -15.56
CA GLU A 289 12.33 -11.82 -15.58
C GLU A 289 12.86 -12.60 -16.80
N LEU A 290 13.82 -12.03 -17.51
CA LEU A 290 14.61 -12.69 -18.53
C LEU A 290 15.97 -13.10 -17.95
N ASP A 291 16.16 -14.40 -17.79
CA ASP A 291 17.37 -14.99 -17.22
C ASP A 291 18.17 -15.75 -18.31
N LEU A 292 19.46 -15.96 -18.07
CA LEU A 292 20.35 -16.78 -18.88
C LEU A 292 20.86 -17.97 -18.05
N ASP A 293 20.10 -19.06 -18.05
CA ASP A 293 20.47 -20.30 -17.37
C ASP A 293 21.09 -21.32 -18.34
N ASP A 294 22.24 -21.91 -17.96
CA ASP A 294 22.92 -22.95 -18.75
C ASP A 294 23.07 -22.63 -20.26
N SER A 295 23.32 -21.36 -20.62
CA SER A 295 23.39 -20.84 -22.00
C SER A 295 22.07 -20.84 -22.78
N ARG A 296 20.93 -20.86 -22.09
CA ARG A 296 19.59 -20.75 -22.66
C ARG A 296 18.87 -19.56 -22.01
N TYR A 297 18.27 -18.71 -22.85
CA TYR A 297 17.41 -17.65 -22.35
C TYR A 297 16.07 -18.21 -21.90
N GLU A 298 15.65 -17.83 -20.70
CA GLU A 298 14.40 -18.27 -20.09
C GLU A 298 13.63 -17.07 -19.55
N TYR A 299 12.31 -17.09 -19.71
CA TYR A 299 11.42 -16.17 -19.03
C TYR A 299 10.84 -16.84 -17.79
N LYS A 300 10.99 -16.21 -16.64
CA LYS A 300 10.27 -16.54 -15.40
C LYS A 300 9.15 -15.54 -15.22
N ILE A 301 7.93 -16.02 -14.99
CA ILE A 301 6.73 -15.18 -14.89
C ILE A 301 5.89 -15.66 -13.71
N GLU A 302 5.68 -14.78 -12.73
CA GLU A 302 4.82 -15.06 -11.58
C GLU A 302 3.43 -14.46 -11.78
N ILE A 303 2.41 -15.27 -11.49
CA ILE A 303 1.01 -14.91 -11.66
C ILE A 303 0.25 -15.16 -10.37
N ILE A 304 -0.32 -14.10 -9.79
CA ILE A 304 -1.24 -14.24 -8.66
C ILE A 304 -2.64 -14.52 -9.17
N LYS A 305 -3.27 -15.58 -8.66
CA LYS A 305 -4.66 -15.92 -8.94
C LYS A 305 -5.35 -16.50 -7.71
N ASN A 306 -6.41 -15.82 -7.26
CA ASN A 306 -7.19 -16.20 -6.07
C ASN A 306 -6.32 -16.36 -4.81
N GLY A 307 -5.28 -15.53 -4.67
CA GLY A 307 -4.35 -15.59 -3.53
C GLY A 307 -3.33 -16.73 -3.59
N MET A 308 -3.27 -17.49 -4.69
CA MET A 308 -2.17 -18.43 -4.95
C MET A 308 -1.25 -17.84 -6.00
N GLU A 309 0.04 -18.03 -5.80
CA GLU A 309 1.08 -17.70 -6.75
C GLU A 309 1.35 -18.86 -7.70
N TYR A 310 1.68 -18.54 -8.94
CA TYR A 310 2.02 -19.51 -9.96
C TYR A 310 3.23 -19.04 -10.73
N GLU A 311 4.27 -19.86 -10.76
CA GLU A 311 5.46 -19.63 -11.57
C GLU A 311 5.31 -20.30 -12.94
N VAL A 312 5.65 -19.59 -14.00
CA VAL A 312 5.74 -20.12 -15.36
C VAL A 312 7.14 -19.85 -15.93
N GLU A 313 7.87 -20.91 -16.24
CA GLU A 313 9.14 -20.81 -16.97
C GLU A 313 8.91 -21.10 -18.46
N ILE A 314 9.46 -20.26 -19.33
CA ILE A 314 9.30 -20.35 -20.79
C ILE A 314 10.67 -20.24 -21.47
N ASP A 315 10.96 -21.17 -22.38
CA ASP A 315 12.13 -21.05 -23.27
C ASP A 315 11.97 -19.81 -24.16
N ALA A 316 12.83 -18.82 -23.97
CA ALA A 316 12.67 -17.50 -24.55
C ALA A 316 12.88 -17.49 -26.08
N MET A 317 13.53 -18.50 -26.67
CA MET A 317 13.68 -18.58 -28.14
C MET A 317 12.48 -19.24 -28.83
N SER A 318 11.91 -20.28 -28.21
CA SER A 318 10.89 -21.13 -28.84
C SER A 318 9.46 -20.90 -28.34
N GLY A 319 9.29 -20.23 -27.19
CA GLY A 319 7.99 -20.09 -26.52
C GLY A 319 7.46 -21.37 -25.91
N LYS A 320 8.31 -22.39 -25.74
CA LYS A 320 7.92 -23.63 -25.08
C LYS A 320 7.90 -23.43 -23.57
N VAL A 321 6.75 -23.70 -22.94
CA VAL A 321 6.64 -23.77 -21.48
C VAL A 321 7.51 -24.92 -20.96
N LEU A 322 8.47 -24.58 -20.11
CA LEU A 322 9.40 -25.48 -19.46
C LEU A 322 8.81 -26.01 -18.15
N LYS A 323 8.22 -25.10 -17.37
CA LYS A 323 7.67 -25.36 -16.03
C LYS A 323 6.38 -24.59 -15.80
N PHE A 324 5.51 -25.14 -14.96
CA PHE A 324 4.31 -24.48 -14.45
C PHE A 324 3.94 -25.12 -13.12
N GLU A 325 4.09 -24.38 -12.04
CA GLU A 325 3.75 -24.82 -10.70
C GLU A 325 3.04 -23.73 -9.92
N ALA A 326 2.28 -24.14 -8.90
CA ALA A 326 1.83 -23.21 -7.87
C ALA A 326 2.98 -23.13 -6.87
N ASP A 327 3.37 -21.92 -6.49
CA ASP A 327 4.32 -21.76 -5.41
C ASP A 327 3.54 -21.98 -4.10
N ASP A 328 3.78 -23.12 -3.47
CA ASP A 328 3.29 -23.39 -2.12
C ASP A 328 4.40 -22.90 -1.19
N ASP A 329 4.28 -21.66 -0.71
CA ASP A 329 5.01 -21.11 0.45
C ASP A 329 4.65 -21.90 1.72
N ASP A 330 4.97 -23.19 1.73
CA ASP A 330 4.82 -24.13 2.84
C ASP A 330 6.23 -24.54 3.32
N ASP A 331 7.07 -23.55 3.63
CA ASP A 331 8.20 -23.74 4.54
C ASP A 331 7.67 -23.88 5.98
N TYR A 332 7.01 -25.00 6.23
CA TYR A 332 6.76 -25.50 7.58
C TYR A 332 8.07 -26.00 8.19
N ASP A 333 8.56 -25.33 9.23
CA ASP A 333 9.31 -25.98 10.32
C ASP A 333 9.06 -25.31 11.69
#